data_AF-A0A947F974-F1
#
_entry.id   AF-A0A947F974-F1
#
_cell.length_a   1.000
_cell.length_b   1.000
_cell.length_c   1.000
_cell.angle_alpha   90.00
_cell.angle_beta   90.00
_cell.angle_gamma   90.00
#
_symmetry.space_group_name_H-M   'P 1'
#
loop_
_entity.id
_entity.type
_entity.pdbx_description
1 polymer ?
#
loop_
_entity_poly.entity_id
_entity_poly.type
_entity_poly.pdbx_seq_one_letter_code
_entity_poly.pdbx_strand_id
1 'polypeptide(L)' 'MSGKLIDDEGEVQELTPKDFKNIKPAKGVLPKELLNVFPKTKSQRPDGSRPQ' A
#
# COMPACT_ATOMS: atom_id res chain seq x y z
N MET A 1 5.02 -19.70 2.37
CA MET A 1 4.34 -19.90 1.08
C MET A 1 3.71 -18.58 0.70
N SER A 2 4.15 -17.98 -0.40
CA SER A 2 3.48 -16.80 -0.96
C SER A 2 2.15 -17.30 -1.54
N GLY A 3 1.04 -17.01 -0.87
CA GLY A 3 -0.29 -17.35 -1.39
C GLY A 3 -0.49 -16.67 -2.74
N LYS A 4 -1.09 -17.36 -3.70
CA LYS A 4 -1.59 -16.68 -4.90
C LYS A 4 -2.58 -15.60 -4.45
N LEU A 5 -2.49 -14.40 -5.02
CA LEU A 5 -3.44 -13.30 -4.74
C LEU A 5 -4.82 -13.54 -5.37
N ILE A 6 -4.87 -14.45 -6.34
CA ILE A 6 -6.05 -14.82 -7.11
C ILE A 6 -6.17 -16.33 -7.02
N ASP A 7 -7.35 -16.86 -6.73
CA ASP A 7 -7.60 -18.29 -6.77
C ASP A 7 -7.79 -18.81 -8.21
N ASP A 8 -8.02 -20.12 -8.35
CA ASP A 8 -8.16 -20.76 -9.66
C ASP A 8 -9.50 -20.41 -10.34
N GLU A 9 -10.42 -19.77 -9.62
CA GLU A 9 -11.71 -19.26 -10.11
C GLU A 9 -11.63 -17.79 -10.57
N GLY A 10 -10.51 -17.12 -10.30
CA GLY A 10 -10.28 -15.73 -10.67
C GLY A 10 -10.71 -14.72 -9.59
N GLU A 11 -11.10 -15.19 -8.41
CA GLU A 11 -11.51 -14.35 -7.30
C GLU A 11 -10.30 -13.81 -6.54
N VAL A 12 -10.42 -12.57 -6.09
CA VAL A 12 -9.36 -11.88 -5.34
C VAL A 12 -9.43 -12.28 -3.89
N GLN A 13 -8.33 -12.80 -3.36
CA GLN A 13 -8.25 -13.17 -1.94
C GLN A 13 -7.89 -11.97 -1.06
N GLU A 14 -8.52 -11.88 0.11
CA GLU A 14 -8.18 -10.88 1.11
C GLU A 14 -6.78 -11.13 1.69
N LEU A 15 -6.03 -10.05 1.86
CA LEU A 15 -4.71 -10.10 2.48
C LEU A 15 -4.83 -10.42 3.97
N THR A 16 -4.07 -11.40 4.43
CA THR A 16 -4.01 -11.77 5.85
C THR A 16 -2.92 -10.97 6.57
N PRO A 17 -2.98 -10.82 7.91
CA PRO A 17 -1.91 -10.18 8.69
C PRO A 17 -0.51 -10.79 8.48
N LYS A 18 -0.42 -12.05 8.05
CA LYS A 18 0.87 -12.70 7.74
C LYS A 18 1.50 -12.14 6.47
N ASP A 19 0.69 -11.72 5.50
CA ASP A 19 1.15 -11.17 4.22
C ASP A 19 1.78 -9.79 4.42
N PHE A 20 1.25 -9.01 5.36
CA PHE A 20 1.78 -7.69 5.72
C PHE A 20 3.17 -7.74 6.38
N LYS A 21 3.60 -8.88 6.95
CA LYS A 21 4.88 -8.98 7.66
C LYS A 21 6.09 -8.65 6.78
N ASN A 22 5.98 -8.90 5.47
CA ASN A 22 7.07 -8.72 4.52
C ASN A 22 6.80 -7.60 3.50
N ILE A 23 5.76 -6.78 3.71
CA ILE A 23 5.48 -5.67 2.80
C ILE A 23 6.61 -4.67 2.85
N LYS A 24 7.18 -4.39 1.67
CA LYS A 24 8.21 -3.37 1.48
C LYS A 24 7.56 -2.06 1.02
N PRO A 25 8.11 -0.91 1.40
CA PRO A 25 7.64 0.38 0.89
C PRO A 25 7.71 0.42 -0.64
N ALA A 26 6.71 1.04 -1.28
CA ALA A 26 6.62 1.18 -2.73
C ALA A 26 7.92 1.73 -3.36
N LYS A 27 8.56 2.71 -2.71
CA LYS A 27 9.84 3.30 -3.15
C LYS A 27 10.99 2.28 -3.30
N GLY A 28 10.92 1.15 -2.59
CA GLY A 28 11.95 0.11 -2.61
C GLY A 28 11.63 -1.08 -3.53
N VAL A 29 10.46 -1.09 -4.18
CA VAL A 29 10.02 -2.22 -5.03
C VAL A 29 9.48 -1.80 -6.39
N LEU A 30 9.02 -0.55 -6.54
CA LEU A 30 8.49 -0.06 -7.80
C LEU A 30 9.54 0.72 -8.60
N PRO A 31 9.54 0.58 -9.93
CA PRO A 31 10.29 1.46 -10.84
C PRO A 31 9.95 2.93 -10.63
N LYS A 32 10.93 3.82 -10.88
CA LYS A 32 10.77 5.28 -10.72
C LYS A 32 9.60 5.85 -11.53
N GLU A 33 9.36 5.31 -12.72
CA GLU A 33 8.25 5.71 -13.58
C GLU A 33 6.89 5.46 -12.91
N LEU A 34 6.73 4.31 -12.24
CA LEU A 34 5.51 3.99 -11.50
C LEU A 34 5.40 4.77 -10.19
N LEU A 35 6.52 5.13 -9.56
CA LEU A 35 6.48 5.99 -8.37
C LEU A 35 5.92 7.39 -8.67
N ASN A 36 6.09 7.87 -9.89
CA ASN A 36 5.62 9.20 -10.31
C ASN A 36 4.13 9.25 -10.63
N VAL A 37 3.48 8.10 -10.90
CA VAL A 37 2.02 8.05 -11.10
C VAL A 37 1.24 8.02 -9.78
N PHE A 38 1.89 7.74 -8.66
CA PHE A 38 1.21 7.79 -7.37
C PHE A 38 0.75 9.23 -7.10
N PRO A 39 -0.51 9.40 -6.66
CA PRO A 39 -0.98 10.69 -6.23
C PRO A 39 -0.04 11.19 -5.13
N LYS A 40 0.62 12.33 -5.39
CA LYS A 40 1.44 12.99 -4.38
C LYS A 40 0.50 13.27 -3.21
N THR A 41 0.69 12.57 -2.10
CA THR A 41 0.00 12.87 -0.86
C THR A 41 0.40 14.28 -0.47
N LYS A 42 -0.40 15.26 -0.88
CA LYS A 42 -0.43 16.54 -0.19
C LYS A 42 -0.91 16.16 1.19
N SER A 43 0.02 16.11 2.13
CA SER A 43 -0.29 16.00 3.55
C SER A 43 -1.07 17.27 3.91
N GLN A 44 -2.37 17.31 3.57
CA GLN A 44 -3.33 18.12 4.29
C GLN A 44 -3.46 17.43 5.64
N ARG A 45 -2.43 17.61 6.48
CA ARG A 45 -2.65 17.56 7.91
C ARG A 45 -3.67 18.67 8.14
N PRO A 46 -4.88 18.39 8.65
CA PRO A 46 -5.61 19.45 9.31
C PRO A 46 -4.66 19.98 10.37
N ASP A 47 -4.35 21.27 10.29
CA ASP A 47 -3.59 21.95 11.32
C ASP A 47 -4.28 21.61 12.65
N GLY A 48 -3.55 20.94 13.53
CA GLY A 48 -4.03 20.52 14.83
C GLY A 48 -4.10 21.71 15.76
N SER A 49 -4.85 22.75 15.38
CA SER A 49 -5.24 23.85 16.25
C SER A 49 -6.19 23.29 17.32
N ARG A 50 -5.61 22.60 18.30
CA ARG A 50 -6.24 22.26 19.57
C ARG A 50 -6.46 23.60 20.31
N PRO A 51 -7.69 24.06 20.58
CA PRO A 51 -7.86 25.16 21.50
C PRO A 51 -7.34 24.73 22.87
N GLN A 52 -6.52 25.57 23.50
CA GLN A 52 -6.09 25.40 24.89
C GLN A 52 -7.28 25.57 25.85
#